data_AF-A0A5C8S610-F1
#
_entry.id   AF-A0A5C8S610-F1
#
_cell.length_a   1.000
_cell.length_b   1.000
_cell.length_c   1.000
_cell.angle_alpha   90.00
_cell.angle_beta   90.00
_cell.angle_gamma   90.00
#
_symmetry.space_group_name_H-M   'P 1'
#
loop_
_entity.id
_entity.type
_entity.pdbx_description
1 polymer ?
#
loop_
_entity_poly.entity_id
_entity_poly.type
_entity_poly.pdbx_seq_one_letter_code
_entity_poly.pdbx_strand_id
1 'polypeptide(L)'
;MIENDAEIRRTVLARDAFRREAHLPPLNIEEEVSKGCKLAASKAASELYDEQCQRYASDRQRIRDEIIAEMRSGGNLTFPNGWAGNYHLSTLVEKRFQSFLLNGVGDAK
;
A
#
# COMPACT_ATOMS: atom_id res chain seq x y z
N MET A 1 15.75 -2.47 -9.29
CA MET A 1 15.86 -3.95 -9.23
C MET A 1 17.30 -4.44 -9.30
N ILE A 2 18.14 -3.93 -10.20
CA ILE A 2 19.53 -4.40 -10.38
C ILE A 2 20.41 -4.14 -9.14
N GLU A 3 20.16 -3.05 -8.40
CA GLU A 3 20.90 -2.73 -7.17
C GLU A 3 20.62 -3.70 -6.01
N ASN A 4 19.37 -4.15 -5.83
CA ASN A 4 19.01 -5.10 -4.77
C ASN A 4 19.65 -6.49 -4.99
N ASP A 5 19.78 -6.95 -6.23
CA ASP A 5 20.38 -8.27 -6.51
C ASP A 5 21.87 -8.31 -6.16
N ALA A 6 22.61 -7.27 -6.56
CA ALA A 6 24.03 -7.15 -6.27
C ALA A 6 24.30 -7.05 -4.75
N GLU A 7 23.45 -6.33 -4.02
CA GLU A 7 23.53 -6.22 -2.56
C GLU A 7 23.20 -7.55 -1.87
N ILE A 8 22.10 -8.20 -2.24
CA ILE A 8 21.71 -9.51 -1.71
C ILE A 8 22.83 -10.54 -1.94
N ARG A 9 23.42 -10.55 -3.14
CA ARG A 9 24.54 -11.44 -3.48
C ARG A 9 25.77 -11.16 -2.62
N ARG A 10 26.13 -9.90 -2.41
CA ARG A 10 27.23 -9.53 -1.49
C ARG A 10 26.97 -10.02 -0.08
N THR A 11 25.76 -9.85 0.44
CA THR A 11 25.38 -10.32 1.78
C THR A 11 25.44 -11.85 1.89
N VAL A 12 24.95 -12.58 0.90
CA VAL A 12 25.01 -14.06 0.88
C VAL A 12 26.47 -14.54 0.83
N LEU A 13 27.31 -13.93 0.01
CA LEU A 13 28.74 -14.24 -0.09
C LEU A 13 29.49 -13.96 1.21
N ALA A 14 29.22 -12.83 1.87
CA ALA A 14 29.80 -12.52 3.18
C ALA A 14 29.37 -13.55 4.24
N ARG A 15 28.09 -13.94 4.25
CA ARG A 15 27.57 -14.97 5.16
C ARG A 15 28.22 -16.33 4.91
N ASP A 16 28.44 -16.70 3.65
CA ASP A 16 29.15 -17.93 3.31
C ASP A 16 30.61 -17.90 3.76
N ALA A 17 31.29 -16.76 3.63
CA ALA A 17 32.66 -16.60 4.15
C ALA A 17 32.73 -16.82 5.67
N PHE A 18 31.83 -16.21 6.45
CA PHE A 18 31.76 -16.45 7.90
C PHE A 18 31.44 -17.90 8.26
N ARG A 19 30.61 -18.58 7.47
CA ARG A 19 30.32 -20.00 7.68
C ARG A 19 31.54 -20.87 7.43
N ARG A 20 32.35 -20.55 6.43
CA ARG A 20 33.62 -21.22 6.17
C ARG A 20 34.60 -21.03 7.32
N GLU A 21 34.71 -19.82 7.85
CA GLU A 21 35.53 -19.52 9.04
C GLU A 21 35.05 -20.30 10.28
N ALA A 22 33.74 -20.50 10.42
CA ALA A 22 33.12 -21.26 11.51
C ALA A 22 33.07 -22.79 11.27
N HIS A 23 33.69 -23.31 10.21
CA HIS A 23 33.63 -24.73 9.81
C HIS A 23 32.21 -25.29 9.61
N LEU A 24 31.27 -24.45 9.19
CA LEU A 24 29.90 -24.84 8.87
C LEU A 24 29.76 -25.23 7.38
N PRO A 25 28.72 -26.02 7.02
CA PRO A 25 28.45 -26.35 5.63
C PRO A 25 28.27 -25.11 4.75
N PRO A 26 28.85 -25.09 3.54
CA PRO A 26 28.75 -23.95 2.63
C PRO A 26 27.31 -23.73 2.17
N LEU A 27 27.00 -22.49 1.81
CA LEU A 27 25.69 -22.13 1.28
C LEU A 27 25.65 -22.36 -0.22
N ASN A 28 24.48 -22.78 -0.71
CA ASN A 28 24.17 -22.68 -2.13
C ASN A 28 23.87 -21.22 -2.46
N ILE A 29 24.89 -20.49 -2.94
CA ILE A 29 24.83 -19.04 -3.16
C ILE A 29 23.67 -18.67 -4.07
N GLU A 30 23.49 -19.36 -5.20
CA GLU A 30 22.44 -19.03 -6.17
C GLU A 30 21.04 -19.25 -5.61
N GLU A 31 20.85 -20.31 -4.82
CA GLU A 31 19.56 -20.59 -4.19
C GLU A 31 19.23 -19.56 -3.10
N GLU A 32 20.21 -19.19 -2.28
CA GLU A 32 20.04 -18.20 -1.22
C GLU A 32 19.81 -16.79 -1.79
N VAL A 33 20.50 -16.43 -2.88
CA VAL A 33 20.25 -15.18 -3.61
C VAL A 33 18.84 -15.19 -4.20
N SER A 34 18.42 -16.29 -4.84
CA SER A 34 17.06 -16.42 -5.38
C SER A 34 15.97 -16.24 -4.31
N LYS A 35 16.16 -16.85 -3.12
CA LYS A 35 15.26 -16.65 -1.97
C LYS A 35 15.25 -15.19 -1.50
N GLY A 36 16.42 -14.57 -1.37
CA GLY A 36 16.56 -13.17 -0.99
C GLY A 36 15.83 -12.23 -1.95
N CYS A 37 16.00 -12.43 -3.26
CA CYS A 37 15.34 -11.62 -4.29
C CYS A 37 13.82 -11.78 -4.26
N LYS A 38 13.30 -13.01 -4.08
CA LYS A 38 11.86 -13.25 -3.91
C LYS A 38 11.29 -12.54 -2.67
N LEU A 39 12.02 -12.60 -1.55
CA LEU A 39 11.60 -11.93 -0.32
C LEU A 39 11.59 -10.42 -0.47
N ALA A 40 12.63 -9.85 -1.08
CA ALA A 40 12.72 -8.41 -1.34
C ALA A 40 11.59 -7.93 -2.28
N ALA A 41 11.28 -8.70 -3.33
CA ALA A 41 10.17 -8.40 -4.23
C ALA A 41 8.81 -8.46 -3.51
N SER A 42 8.59 -9.47 -2.67
CA SER A 42 7.38 -9.61 -1.86
C SER A 42 7.20 -8.42 -0.90
N LYS A 43 8.29 -8.02 -0.22
CA LYS A 43 8.29 -6.87 0.68
C LYS A 43 7.96 -5.57 -0.05
N ALA A 44 8.61 -5.32 -1.19
CA ALA A 44 8.33 -4.13 -2.00
C ALA A 44 6.87 -4.09 -2.49
N ALA A 45 6.30 -5.25 -2.87
CA ALA A 45 4.90 -5.34 -3.25
C ALA A 45 3.95 -5.05 -2.07
N SER A 46 4.29 -5.52 -0.86
CA SER A 46 3.54 -5.21 0.36
C SER A 46 3.59 -3.72 0.70
N GLU A 47 4.76 -3.09 0.63
CA GLU A 47 4.92 -1.66 0.88
C GLU A 47 4.12 -0.82 -0.12
N LEU A 48 4.15 -1.18 -1.41
CA LEU A 48 3.34 -0.53 -2.44
C LEU A 48 1.84 -0.68 -2.17
N TYR A 49 1.41 -1.86 -1.72
CA TYR A 49 0.02 -2.11 -1.36
C TYR A 49 -0.42 -1.25 -0.16
N ASP A 50 0.41 -1.17 0.87
CA ASP A 50 0.13 -0.36 2.06
C ASP A 50 0.04 1.14 1.70
N GLU A 51 0.94 1.64 0.85
CA GLU A 51 0.85 3.00 0.32
C GLU A 51 -0.45 3.25 -0.44
N GLN A 52 -0.88 2.30 -1.28
CA GLN A 52 -2.16 2.41 -1.99
C GLN A 52 -3.35 2.45 -1.03
N CYS A 53 -3.34 1.59 0.00
CA CYS A 53 -4.37 1.60 1.05
C CYS A 53 -4.43 2.95 1.80
N GLN A 54 -3.27 3.53 2.14
CA GLN A 54 -3.20 4.84 2.79
C GLN A 54 -3.73 5.96 1.89
N ARG A 55 -3.40 5.94 0.60
CA ARG A 55 -3.93 6.89 -0.39
C ARG A 55 -5.45 6.78 -0.49
N TYR A 56 -6.00 5.57 -0.62
CA TYR A 56 -7.45 5.36 -0.68
C TYR A 56 -8.17 5.76 0.60
N ALA A 57 -7.57 5.54 1.78
CA ALA A 57 -8.13 6.04 3.03
C ALA A 57 -8.19 7.58 3.05
N SER A 58 -7.14 8.24 2.57
CA SER A 58 -7.07 9.70 2.46
C SER A 58 -8.10 10.25 1.47
N ASP A 59 -8.28 9.60 0.31
CA ASP A 59 -9.29 9.97 -0.68
C ASP A 59 -10.72 9.81 -0.14
N ARG A 60 -11.00 8.72 0.57
CA ARG A 60 -12.29 8.51 1.22
C ARG A 60 -12.59 9.60 2.25
N GLN A 61 -11.59 10.02 3.02
CA GLN A 61 -11.73 11.11 3.97
C GLN A 61 -12.01 12.44 3.27
N ARG A 62 -11.29 12.75 2.19
CA ARG A 62 -11.55 13.95 1.38
C ARG A 62 -12.97 13.98 0.82
N ILE A 63 -13.42 12.88 0.21
CA ILE A 63 -14.79 12.73 -0.31
C ILE A 63 -15.82 12.93 0.80
N ARG A 64 -15.56 12.37 1.99
CA ARG A 64 -16.42 12.53 3.16
C ARG A 64 -16.56 14.01 3.54
N ASP A 65 -15.45 14.72 3.62
CA ASP A 65 -15.45 16.14 4.02
C ASP A 65 -16.14 17.03 2.97
N GLU A 66 -15.95 16.74 1.68
CA GLU A 66 -16.66 17.39 0.57
C GLU A 66 -18.18 17.20 0.69
N ILE A 67 -18.66 15.97 0.90
CA ILE A 67 -20.09 15.68 1.05
C ILE A 67 -20.67 16.40 2.28
N ILE A 68 -19.94 16.43 3.40
CA ILE A 68 -20.38 17.15 4.59
C ILE A 68 -20.50 18.64 4.30
N ALA A 69 -19.50 19.24 3.64
CA ALA A 69 -19.51 20.64 3.27
C ALA A 69 -20.67 20.98 2.33
N GLU A 70 -20.89 20.16 1.29
CA GLU A 70 -22.02 20.30 0.35
C GLU A 70 -23.36 20.28 1.11
N MET A 71 -23.60 19.29 1.96
CA MET A 71 -24.85 19.15 2.71
C MET A 71 -25.09 20.30 3.70
N ARG A 72 -24.04 20.78 4.35
CA ARG A 72 -24.12 21.93 5.27
C ARG A 72 -24.41 23.22 4.52
N SER A 73 -23.75 23.43 3.38
CA SER A 73 -24.00 24.60 2.53
C SER A 73 -25.41 24.59 1.91
N GLY A 74 -25.96 23.40 1.64
CA GLY A 74 -27.32 23.20 1.13
C GLY A 74 -28.44 23.36 2.17
N GLY A 75 -28.12 23.79 3.40
CA GLY A 75 -29.12 24.11 4.43
C GLY A 75 -29.20 23.12 5.59
N ASN A 76 -28.48 21.99 5.56
CA ASN A 76 -28.42 21.05 6.68
C ASN A 76 -27.16 21.25 7.53
N LEU A 77 -27.13 22.34 8.31
CA LEU A 77 -25.96 22.78 9.08
C LEU A 77 -25.43 21.75 10.10
N THR A 78 -26.28 20.82 10.55
CA THR A 78 -25.91 19.81 11.56
C THR A 78 -25.52 18.46 10.95
N PHE A 79 -25.48 18.35 9.62
CA PHE A 79 -25.10 17.11 8.95
C PHE A 79 -23.64 16.72 9.25
N PRO A 80 -23.30 15.44 9.44
CA PRO A 80 -24.22 14.32 9.65
C PRO A 80 -24.79 14.34 11.07
N ASN A 81 -26.11 14.19 11.21
CA ASN A 81 -26.78 14.15 12.52
C ASN A 81 -27.34 12.75 12.82
N GLY A 82 -27.12 12.30 14.06
CA GLY A 82 -27.58 11.00 14.54
C GLY A 82 -27.06 9.80 13.74
N TRP A 83 -27.64 8.63 13.98
CA TRP A 83 -27.24 7.39 13.30
C TRP A 83 -27.58 7.41 11.80
N ALA A 84 -28.79 7.86 11.44
CA ALA A 84 -29.26 7.89 10.06
C ALA A 84 -28.43 8.82 9.17
N GLY A 85 -28.04 10.00 9.66
CA GLY A 85 -27.17 10.92 8.92
C GLY A 85 -25.77 10.35 8.69
N ASN A 86 -25.21 9.67 9.69
CA ASN A 86 -23.93 8.98 9.54
C ASN A 86 -24.01 7.80 8.56
N TYR A 87 -25.08 7.00 8.60
CA TYR A 87 -25.31 5.93 7.64
C TYR A 87 -25.45 6.46 6.20
N HIS A 88 -26.20 7.56 6.03
CA HIS A 88 -26.37 8.21 4.74
C HIS A 88 -25.05 8.76 4.20
N LEU A 89 -24.26 9.43 5.05
CA LEU A 89 -22.91 9.90 4.70
C LEU A 89 -22.02 8.75 4.23
N SER A 90 -21.94 7.65 4.99
CA SER A 90 -21.14 6.48 4.60
C SER A 90 -21.56 5.94 3.24
N THR A 91 -22.87 5.83 2.98
CA THR A 91 -23.39 5.38 1.69
C THR A 91 -22.99 6.30 0.53
N LEU A 92 -23.05 7.62 0.73
CA LEU A 92 -22.65 8.60 -0.29
C LEU A 92 -21.13 8.57 -0.54
N VAL A 93 -20.33 8.43 0.52
CA VAL A 93 -18.88 8.28 0.42
C VAL A 93 -18.52 7.05 -0.40
N GLU A 94 -19.12 5.89 -0.11
CA GLU A 94 -18.87 4.68 -0.90
C GLU A 94 -19.24 4.85 -2.37
N LYS A 95 -20.42 5.43 -2.67
CA LYS A 95 -20.86 5.66 -4.05
C LYS A 95 -19.92 6.59 -4.81
N ARG A 96 -19.54 7.72 -4.20
CA ARG A 96 -18.64 8.70 -4.85
C ARG A 96 -17.22 8.15 -4.96
N PHE A 97 -16.75 7.38 -3.99
CA PHE A 97 -15.45 6.71 -4.04
C PHE A 97 -15.40 5.62 -5.12
N GLN A 98 -16.43 4.79 -5.26
CA GLN A 98 -16.54 3.82 -6.36
C GLN A 98 -16.51 4.52 -7.72
N SER A 99 -17.25 5.62 -7.88
CA SER A 99 -17.20 6.43 -9.10
C SER A 99 -15.82 7.04 -9.35
N PHE A 100 -15.16 7.54 -8.30
CA PHE A 100 -13.79 8.07 -8.37
C PHE A 100 -12.79 7.00 -8.83
N LEU A 101 -12.87 5.78 -8.30
CA LEU A 101 -12.03 4.68 -8.74
C LEU A 101 -12.30 4.29 -10.20
N LEU A 102 -13.57 4.19 -10.60
CA LEU A 102 -13.93 3.79 -11.97
C LEU A 102 -13.57 4.85 -13.02
N ASN A 103 -13.72 6.14 -12.69
CA ASN A 103 -13.44 7.24 -13.61
C ASN A 103 -11.96 7.68 -13.56
N GLY A 104 -11.29 7.58 -12.41
CA GLY A 104 -9.87 7.92 -12.23
C GLY A 104 -8.91 6.86 -12.80
N VAL A 105 -9.36 5.61 -12.98
CA VAL A 105 -8.61 4.58 -13.72
C VAL A 105 -8.58 4.87 -15.24
N GLY A 106 -9.37 5.82 -15.73
CA GLY A 106 -9.40 6.25 -17.14
C GLY A 106 -8.35 7.30 -17.55
N ASP A 107 -7.73 7.99 -16.60
CA ASP A 107 -6.79 9.11 -16.85
C ASP A 107 -5.31 8.74 -16.64
N ALA A 108 -4.98 7.44 -16.63
CA ALA A 108 -3.60 6.99 -16.81
C ALA A 108 -3.29 6.87 -18.31
N LYS A 109 -2.96 8.00 -18.95
CA LYS A 109 -2.29 8.05 -20.26
C LYS A 109 -0.88 8.62 -20.12
#